data_AF-A0A940FQ10-F1
#
_entry.id   AF-A0A940FQ10-F1
#
_cell.length_a   1.000
_cell.length_b   1.000
_cell.length_c   1.000
_cell.angle_alpha   90.00
_cell.angle_beta   90.00
_cell.angle_gamma   90.00
#
_symmetry.space_group_name_H-M   'P 1'
#
loop_
_entity.id
_entity.type
_entity.pdbx_description
1 polymer ?
#
loop_
_entity_poly.entity_id
_entity_poly.type
_entity_poly.pdbx_seq_one_letter_code
_entity_poly.pdbx_strand_id
1 'polypeptide(L)'
;MSDLYTVLKRPLVTEKSAMLGEQNKYVFEVERKATKIDIARAAELLFKVKVTDVTTSAIKSKTKRVGARIGETKSSKKAVITLAEGSTINIYGT
;
A
#
# COMPACT_ATOMS: atom_id res chain seq x y z
N MET A 1 3.10 20.50 -2.84
CA MET A 1 2.95 19.25 -3.59
C MET A 1 3.35 18.10 -2.67
N SER A 2 2.56 17.03 -2.62
CA SER A 2 2.92 15.83 -1.87
C SER A 2 4.07 15.14 -2.59
N ASP A 3 5.15 14.86 -1.87
CA ASP A 3 6.34 14.24 -2.43
C ASP A 3 6.00 12.78 -2.83
N LEU A 4 5.93 12.50 -4.14
CA LEU A 4 5.38 11.23 -4.67
C LEU A 4 6.18 10.01 -4.19
N TYR A 5 7.46 10.19 -3.88
CA TYR A 5 8.33 9.16 -3.30
C TYR A 5 7.93 8.75 -1.88
N THR A 6 7.21 9.60 -1.14
CA THR A 6 6.79 9.33 0.24
C THR A 6 5.40 8.71 0.34
N VAL A 7 4.67 8.63 -0.77
CA VAL A 7 3.28 8.15 -0.82
C VAL A 7 3.19 6.65 -0.56
N LEU A 8 4.04 5.86 -1.22
CA LEU A 8 4.13 4.40 -1.07
C LEU A 8 5.23 4.07 -0.07
N LYS A 9 4.87 3.45 1.06
CA LYS A 9 5.82 3.19 2.16
C LYS A 9 6.45 1.80 2.07
N ARG A 10 5.61 0.78 1.97
CA ARG A 10 6.05 -0.62 1.91
C ARG A 10 4.96 -1.53 1.35
N PRO A 11 5.31 -2.66 0.73
CA PRO A 11 4.35 -3.69 0.40
C PRO A 11 3.82 -4.37 1.67
N LEU A 12 2.56 -4.78 1.64
CA LEU A 12 1.96 -5.60 2.69
C LEU A 12 1.88 -7.05 2.21
N VAL A 13 2.72 -7.91 2.77
CA VAL A 13 2.76 -9.34 2.47
C VAL A 13 1.95 -10.10 3.52
N THR A 14 0.86 -10.71 3.07
CA THR A 14 -0.12 -11.49 3.83
C THR A 14 -0.69 -12.58 2.91
N GLU A 15 -1.28 -13.64 3.46
CA GLU A 15 -1.95 -14.67 2.65
C GLU A 15 -2.98 -14.07 1.67
N LYS A 16 -3.77 -13.10 2.14
CA LYS A 16 -4.75 -12.40 1.32
C LYS A 16 -4.11 -11.58 0.20
N SER A 17 -2.97 -10.93 0.45
CA SER A 17 -2.30 -10.16 -0.61
C SER A 17 -1.65 -11.07 -1.65
N ALA A 18 -1.20 -12.27 -1.25
CA ALA A 18 -0.71 -13.26 -2.20
C ALA A 18 -1.83 -13.71 -3.15
N MET A 19 -3.01 -14.05 -2.60
CA MET A 19 -4.20 -14.40 -3.40
C MET A 19 -4.65 -13.25 -4.34
N LEU A 20 -4.53 -12.00 -3.89
CA LEU A 20 -4.81 -10.83 -4.75
C LEU A 20 -3.75 -10.64 -5.84
N GLY A 21 -2.51 -11.04 -5.59
CA GLY A 21 -1.42 -10.99 -6.56
C GLY A 21 -1.70 -11.82 -7.82
N GLU A 22 -2.40 -12.96 -7.67
CA GLU A 22 -2.87 -13.78 -8.81
C GLU A 22 -3.84 -13.01 -9.72
N GLN A 23 -4.52 -11.99 -9.18
CA GLN A 23 -5.45 -11.12 -9.91
C GLN A 23 -4.80 -9.79 -10.33
N ASN A 24 -3.47 -9.70 -10.39
CA ASN A 24 -2.73 -8.45 -10.65
C ASN A 24 -3.07 -7.30 -9.69
N LYS A 25 -3.44 -7.64 -8.44
CA LYS A 25 -3.75 -6.67 -7.38
C LYS A 25 -2.69 -6.72 -6.30
N TYR A 26 -2.05 -5.59 -6.07
CA TYR A 26 -0.96 -5.47 -5.11
C TYR A 26 -1.34 -4.55 -3.95
N VAL A 27 -0.92 -4.93 -2.74
CA VAL A 27 -1.32 -4.23 -1.52
C VAL A 27 -0.11 -3.50 -0.94
N PHE A 28 -0.25 -2.20 -0.73
CA PHE A 28 0.77 -1.33 -0.16
C PHE A 28 0.25 -0.61 1.07
N GLU A 29 1.15 -0.38 2.04
CA GLU A 29 0.96 0.65 3.05
C GLU A 29 1.33 2.01 2.46
N VAL A 30 0.43 2.98 2.63
CA VAL A 30 0.55 4.33 2.07
C VAL A 30 0.43 5.40 3.16
N GLU A 31 0.84 6.62 2.83
CA GLU A 31 0.62 7.77 3.70
C GLU A 31 -0.88 8.03 3.94
N ARG A 32 -1.26 8.40 5.17
CA ARG A 32 -2.69 8.57 5.53
C ARG A 32 -3.36 9.67 4.73
N LYS A 33 -2.61 10.72 4.41
CA LYS A 33 -3.08 11.90 3.67
C LYS A 33 -3.09 11.68 2.14
N ALA A 34 -2.53 10.58 1.64
CA ALA A 34 -2.43 10.36 0.20
C ALA A 34 -3.81 10.13 -0.44
N THR A 35 -4.08 10.81 -1.55
CA THR A 35 -5.29 10.59 -2.35
C THR A 35 -5.11 9.40 -3.29
N LYS A 36 -6.21 8.87 -3.85
CA LYS A 36 -6.14 7.77 -4.84
C LYS A 36 -5.32 8.16 -6.07
N ILE A 37 -5.45 9.42 -6.50
CA ILE A 37 -4.73 9.96 -7.65
C ILE A 37 -3.23 9.99 -7.39
N ASP A 38 -2.81 10.42 -6.20
CA ASP A 38 -1.40 10.45 -5.82
C ASP A 38 -0.80 9.04 -5.77
N ILE A 39 -1.55 8.06 -5.25
CA ILE A 39 -1.12 6.66 -5.16
C ILE A 39 -0.95 6.05 -6.56
N ALA A 40 -1.89 6.31 -7.47
CA ALA A 40 -1.79 5.85 -8.85
C ALA A 40 -0.54 6.41 -9.53
N ARG A 41 -0.35 7.73 -9.48
CA ARG A 41 0.82 8.39 -10.08
C ARG A 41 2.13 7.88 -9.46
N ALA A 42 2.20 7.72 -8.15
CA ALA A 42 3.39 7.22 -7.47
C ALA A 42 3.73 5.79 -7.91
N ALA A 43 2.73 4.91 -8.02
CA ALA A 43 2.93 3.53 -8.48
C ALA A 43 3.38 3.46 -9.95
N GLU A 44 2.75 4.24 -10.83
CA GLU A 44 3.11 4.30 -12.25
C GLU A 44 4.56 4.81 -12.42
N LEU A 45 4.97 5.83 -11.66
CA LEU A 45 6.32 6.41 -11.74
C LEU A 45 7.41 5.50 -11.15
N LEU A 46 7.16 4.90 -9.98
CA LEU A 46 8.16 4.08 -9.30
C LEU A 46 8.38 2.73 -9.98
N PHE A 47 7.29 2.10 -10.46
CA PHE A 47 7.36 0.74 -11.01
C PHE A 47 7.27 0.70 -12.53
N LYS A 48 7.05 1.85 -13.21
CA LYS A 48 6.88 1.95 -14.67
C LYS A 48 5.79 1.02 -15.21
N VAL A 49 4.72 0.86 -14.44
CA VAL A 49 3.55 0.02 -14.74
C VAL A 49 2.32 0.87 -15.05
N LYS A 50 1.30 0.27 -15.65
CA LYS A 50 0.00 0.94 -15.84
C LYS A 50 -0.98 0.52 -14.76
N VAL A 51 -1.58 1.51 -14.07
CA VAL A 51 -2.57 1.28 -13.02
C VAL A 51 -3.98 1.41 -13.59
N THR A 52 -4.86 0.44 -13.30
CA THR A 52 -6.27 0.42 -13.74
C THR A 52 -7.21 0.96 -12.67
N ASP A 53 -7.05 0.53 -11.42
CA ASP A 53 -7.86 1.00 -10.30
C ASP A 53 -7.05 1.07 -9.00
N VAL A 54 -7.48 1.96 -8.10
CA VAL A 54 -6.95 2.09 -6.75
C VAL A 54 -8.07 2.09 -5.72
N THR A 55 -8.04 1.09 -4.85
CA THR A 55 -8.94 0.99 -3.71
C THR A 55 -8.17 1.21 -2.42
N THR A 56 -8.61 2.15 -1.58
CA THR A 56 -7.93 2.49 -0.33
C THR A 56 -8.80 2.24 0.88
N SER A 57 -8.19 1.85 2.00
CA SER A 57 -8.88 1.73 3.29
C SER A 57 -7.96 2.17 4.43
N ALA A 58 -8.55 2.76 5.47
CA ALA A 58 -7.82 3.16 6.67
C ALA A 58 -7.60 1.94 7.58
N ILE A 59 -6.40 1.83 8.16
CA ILE A 59 -6.07 0.85 9.19
C ILE A 59 -6.06 1.59 10.54
N LYS A 60 -6.99 1.21 11.42
CA LYS A 60 -7.09 1.76 12.77
C LYS A 60 -5.83 1.42 13.57
N SER A 61 -5.39 2.36 14.41
CA SER A 61 -4.38 2.08 15.43
C SER A 61 -4.85 0.94 16.34
N LYS A 62 -3.90 0.15 16.83
CA LYS A 62 -4.17 -0.86 17.86
C LYS A 62 -3.54 -0.38 19.15
N THR A 63 -4.34 -0.33 20.21
CA THR A 63 -3.83 -0.09 21.56
C THR A 63 -2.95 -1.27 21.97
N LYS A 64 -1.75 -0.98 22.47
CA LYS A 64 -0.73 -1.94 22.87
C LYS A 64 -0.20 -1.55 24.23
N ARG A 65 0.12 -2.55 25.06
CA ARG A 65 0.65 -2.35 26.40
C ARG A 65 2.05 -2.93 26.47
N VAL A 66 2.99 -2.17 27.03
CA VAL A 66 4.35 -2.60 27.31
C VAL A 66 4.61 -2.35 28.80
N GLY A 67 4.63 -3.42 29.60
CA GLY A 67 4.73 -3.33 31.05
C GLY A 67 3.56 -2.55 31.67
N ALA A 68 3.87 -1.44 32.35
CA ALA A 68 2.86 -0.56 32.95
C ALA A 68 2.31 0.51 31.98
N ARG A 69 2.95 0.73 30.83
CA ARG A 69 2.56 1.80 29.89
C ARG A 69 1.60 1.29 28.83
N ILE A 70 0.51 2.03 28.61
CA ILE A 70 -0.44 1.82 27.52
C ILE A 70 -0.15 2.87 26.44
N GLY A 71 0.05 2.43 25.21
CA GLY A 71 0.23 3.28 24.04
C GLY A 71 -0.55 2.73 22.85
N GLU A 72 -0.41 3.38 21.70
CA GLU A 72 -1.05 2.92 20.46
C GLU A 72 -0.03 2.77 19.33
N THR A 73 -0.27 1.81 18.45
CA THR A 73 0.47 1.70 17.19
C THR A 73 0.06 2.82 16.23
N LYS A 74 0.99 3.26 15.38
CA LYS A 74 0.71 4.23 14.33
C LYS A 74 -0.42 3.74 13.43
N SER A 75 -1.45 4.56 13.29
CA SER A 75 -2.48 4.40 12.26
C SER A 75 -1.86 4.49 10.88
N SER A 76 -2.30 3.64 9.95
CA SER A 76 -1.83 3.64 8.58
C SER A 76 -3.00 3.59 7.60
N LYS A 77 -2.72 3.72 6.32
CA LYS A 77 -3.68 3.55 5.24
C LYS A 77 -3.12 2.45 4.33
N LYS A 78 -3.98 1.54 3.87
CA LYS A 78 -3.60 0.55 2.85
C LYS A 78 -4.26 0.90 1.53
N ALA A 79 -3.53 0.64 0.46
CA ALA A 79 -4.00 0.75 -0.91
C ALA A 79 -3.87 -0.61 -1.59
N VAL A 80 -4.94 -1.05 -2.23
CA VAL A 80 -4.96 -2.14 -3.19
C VAL A 80 -4.90 -1.48 -4.56
N ILE A 81 -3.85 -1.78 -5.31
CA ILE A 81 -3.54 -1.23 -6.62
C ILE A 81 -3.75 -2.34 -7.64
N THR A 82 -4.69 -2.14 -8.55
CA THR A 82 -4.94 -3.04 -9.67
C THR A 82 -4.11 -2.57 -10.85
N LEU A 83 -3.35 -3.48 -11.45
CA LEU A 83 -2.55 -3.17 -12.64
C LEU A 83 -3.29 -3.57 -13.93
N ALA A 84 -2.82 -3.03 -15.05
CA ALA A 84 -3.23 -3.50 -16.36
C ALA A 84 -2.62 -4.89 -16.65
N GLU A 85 -3.29 -5.66 -17.51
CA GLU A 85 -2.81 -6.95 -17.97
C GLU A 85 -1.40 -6.83 -18.57
N GLY A 86 -0.49 -7.73 -18.17
CA GLY A 86 0.92 -7.73 -18.60
C GLY A 86 1.87 -6.87 -17.77
N SER A 87 1.36 -6.02 -16.85
CA SER A 87 2.21 -5.32 -15.87
C SER A 87 2.35 -6.15 -14.59
N THR A 88 3.59 -6.39 -14.16
CA THR A 88 3.87 -7.10 -12.90
C THR A 88 4.79 -6.27 -12.02
N ILE A 89 4.55 -6.30 -10.71
CA ILE A 89 5.45 -5.69 -9.73
C ILE A 89 6.14 -6.83 -8.99
N ASN A 90 7.47 -6.82 -8.99
CA ASN A 90 8.25 -7.79 -8.24
C ASN A 90 8.37 -7.32 -6.78
N ILE A 91 7.51 -7.84 -5.92
CA ILE A 91 7.38 -7.43 -4.51
C ILE A 91 8.21 -8.32 -3.58
N TYR A 92 8.45 -9.57 -3.99
CA TYR A 92 9.25 -10.53 -3.27
C TYR A 92 10.68 -10.37 -3.78
N GLY A 93 11.54 -9.73 -2.98
CA GLY A 93 12.96 -9.61 -3.32
C GLY A 93 13.54 -10.99 -3.61
N THR A 94 14.37 -11.06 -4.65
CA THR A 94 15.26 -12.21 -4.88
C THR A 94 16.25 -12.33 -3.74
#